data_AF-A0A8K0CF29-F1
#
_entry.id   AF-A0A8K0CF29-F1
#
_cell.length_a   1.000
_cell.length_b   1.000
_cell.length_c   1.000
_cell.angle_alpha   90.00
_cell.angle_beta   90.00
_cell.angle_gamma   90.00
#
_symmetry.space_group_name_H-M   'P 1'
#
loop_
_entity.id
_entity.type
_entity.pdbx_description
1 polymer ?
#
loop_
_entity_poly.entity_id
_entity_poly.type
_entity_poly.pdbx_seq_one_letter_code
_entity_poly.pdbx_strand_id
1 'polypeptide(L)'
;MASDGIIFRFLGNVNPRFHTPLVGTILAGLLTGLMSALFELKQLVNMMSIGTLLAYTIVAACVLLLRYADDEDREYAFRTSSNPGDQIYTENPQINALDSTDSTTELVDPDETVTFCGLIKQIFNFQRLQYPTKTSQMLVTIDVCIFALLSLILGLCVMYLIDEIKHARIWAIVLVSIIGLFMILVLMSITTQPNSKKEVRFKVPLVPLVPALSILVNIYLMLMLDVNTWIRFGVWMAVGFAMYGLYGLPNSIKDFRNYERLQ
;
A
#
# COMPACT_ATOMS: atom_id res chain seq x y z
N MET A 1 -7.80 -13.48 10.88
CA MET A 1 -9.00 -12.67 10.52
C MET A 1 -10.22 -12.99 11.38
N ALA A 2 -10.76 -14.22 11.35
CA ALA A 2 -11.89 -14.58 12.24
C ALA A 2 -11.47 -14.68 13.72
N SER A 3 -10.24 -15.15 13.96
CA SER A 3 -9.52 -15.10 15.24
C SER A 3 -9.51 -13.69 15.82
N ASP A 4 -9.00 -12.74 15.05
CA ASP A 4 -8.77 -11.33 15.39
C ASP A 4 -10.07 -10.49 15.40
N GLY A 5 -11.24 -11.16 15.35
CA GLY A 5 -12.55 -10.53 15.48
C GLY A 5 -13.02 -9.69 14.29
N ILE A 6 -12.22 -9.56 13.23
CA ILE A 6 -12.48 -8.74 12.03
C ILE A 6 -13.66 -9.26 11.21
N ILE A 7 -13.81 -10.59 11.12
CA ILE A 7 -14.96 -11.28 10.51
C ILE A 7 -15.64 -12.18 11.54
N PHE A 8 -16.89 -12.59 11.28
CA PHE A 8 -17.70 -13.30 12.27
C PHE A 8 -17.00 -14.54 12.84
N ARG A 9 -16.84 -14.57 14.17
CA ARG A 9 -16.09 -15.63 14.87
C ARG A 9 -16.56 -17.04 14.56
N PHE A 10 -17.85 -17.24 14.28
CA PHE A 10 -18.40 -18.56 13.96
C PHE A 10 -17.87 -19.13 12.63
N LEU A 11 -17.45 -18.29 11.67
CA LEU A 11 -16.78 -18.76 10.44
C LEU A 11 -15.37 -19.30 10.73
N GLY A 12 -14.73 -18.86 11.82
CA GLY A 12 -13.39 -19.31 12.22
C GLY A 12 -13.37 -20.58 13.07
N ASN A 13 -14.53 -21.16 13.40
CA ASN A 13 -14.58 -22.32 14.30
C ASN A 13 -14.08 -23.59 13.59
N VAL A 14 -12.96 -24.15 14.09
CA VAL A 14 -12.25 -25.27 13.47
C VAL A 14 -12.82 -26.61 13.95
N ASN A 15 -13.13 -27.52 13.03
CA ASN A 15 -13.61 -28.85 13.38
C ASN A 15 -12.46 -29.72 13.92
N PRO A 16 -12.56 -30.32 15.12
CA PRO A 16 -11.47 -31.11 15.74
C PRO A 16 -11.06 -32.35 14.95
N ARG A 17 -11.90 -32.87 14.04
CA ARG A 17 -11.55 -34.03 13.19
C ARG A 17 -10.79 -33.64 11.93
N PHE A 18 -11.22 -32.55 11.27
CA PHE A 18 -10.73 -32.16 9.94
C PHE A 18 -9.76 -30.99 9.96
N HIS A 19 -9.51 -30.37 11.12
CA HIS A 19 -8.61 -29.22 11.30
C HIS A 19 -8.89 -28.05 10.34
N THR A 20 -10.14 -27.92 9.90
CA THR A 20 -10.60 -26.93 8.92
C THR A 20 -11.91 -26.24 9.39
N PRO A 21 -12.15 -24.98 9.00
CA PRO A 21 -13.34 -24.23 9.37
C PRO A 21 -14.56 -24.62 8.53
N LEU A 22 -15.12 -25.81 8.80
CA LEU A 22 -16.16 -26.46 8.00
C LEU A 22 -17.36 -25.55 7.70
N VAL A 23 -17.85 -24.79 8.68
CA VAL A 23 -18.99 -23.87 8.51
C VAL A 23 -18.65 -22.75 7.54
N GLY A 24 -17.44 -22.17 7.66
CA GLY A 24 -16.95 -21.15 6.73
C GLY A 24 -16.82 -21.68 5.30
N THR A 25 -16.28 -22.89 5.12
CA THR A 25 -16.14 -23.53 3.80
C THR A 25 -17.49 -23.82 3.14
N ILE A 26 -18.45 -24.38 3.88
CA ILE A 26 -19.79 -24.69 3.34
C ILE A 26 -20.53 -23.40 2.97
N LEU A 27 -20.51 -22.38 3.85
CA LEU A 27 -21.19 -21.11 3.60
C LEU A 27 -20.58 -20.37 2.41
N ALA A 28 -19.25 -20.32 2.31
CA ALA A 28 -18.55 -19.73 1.17
C ALA A 28 -18.85 -20.49 -0.13
N GLY A 29 -18.78 -21.83 -0.12
CA GLY A 29 -19.08 -22.65 -1.28
C GLY A 29 -20.52 -22.50 -1.78
N LEU A 30 -21.51 -22.43 -0.87
CA LEU A 30 -22.91 -22.19 -1.20
C LEU A 30 -23.11 -20.78 -1.79
N LEU A 31 -22.47 -19.75 -1.20
CA LEU A 31 -22.51 -18.39 -1.72
C LEU A 31 -21.88 -18.29 -3.11
N THR A 32 -20.69 -18.88 -3.32
CA THR A 32 -20.01 -18.91 -4.62
C THR A 32 -20.83 -19.67 -5.66
N GLY A 33 -21.43 -20.81 -5.30
CA GLY A 33 -22.32 -21.57 -6.17
C GLY A 33 -23.55 -20.77 -6.60
N LEU A 34 -24.20 -20.06 -5.66
CA LEU A 34 -25.31 -19.17 -5.95
C LEU A 34 -24.90 -18.01 -6.86
N MET A 35 -23.76 -17.36 -6.59
CA MET A 35 -23.23 -16.30 -7.46
C MET A 35 -22.91 -16.82 -8.87
N SER A 36 -22.34 -18.02 -9.00
CA SER A 36 -22.05 -18.64 -10.30
C SER A 36 -23.30 -19.08 -11.06
N ALA A 37 -24.45 -19.23 -10.39
CA ALA A 37 -25.73 -19.53 -11.03
C ALA A 37 -26.49 -18.26 -11.47
N LEU A 38 -26.30 -17.14 -10.75
CA LEU A 38 -26.98 -15.87 -11.00
C LEU A 38 -26.25 -14.94 -11.99
N PHE A 39 -24.94 -15.14 -12.19
CA PHE A 39 -24.09 -14.26 -12.98
C PHE A 39 -23.29 -15.03 -14.03
N GLU A 40 -23.11 -14.43 -15.21
CA GLU A 40 -22.26 -14.98 -16.26
C GLU A 40 -20.78 -15.03 -15.84
N LEU A 41 -20.07 -16.09 -16.25
CA LEU A 41 -18.65 -16.30 -15.95
C LEU A 41 -17.77 -15.09 -16.29
N LYS A 42 -18.00 -14.44 -17.46
CA LYS A 42 -17.25 -13.24 -17.87
C LYS A 42 -17.40 -12.10 -16.85
N GLN A 43 -18.59 -11.92 -16.29
CA GLN A 43 -18.88 -10.88 -15.31
C GLN A 43 -18.19 -11.18 -13.97
N LEU A 44 -18.17 -12.45 -13.55
CA LEU A 44 -17.41 -12.91 -12.37
C LEU A 44 -15.90 -12.69 -12.53
N VAL A 45 -15.33 -13.07 -13.69
CA VAL A 45 -13.89 -12.90 -13.98
C VAL A 45 -13.49 -11.43 -14.00
N ASN A 46 -14.29 -10.55 -14.58
CA ASN A 46 -14.05 -9.11 -14.53
C ASN A 46 -14.07 -8.57 -13.09
N MET A 47 -15.02 -9.03 -12.27
CA MET A 47 -15.16 -8.60 -10.87
C MET A 47 -14.07 -9.16 -9.93
N MET A 48 -13.53 -10.35 -10.23
CA MET A 48 -12.34 -10.87 -9.58
C MET A 48 -11.10 -10.08 -9.99
N SER A 49 -10.95 -9.82 -11.30
CA SER A 49 -9.81 -9.09 -11.87
C SER A 49 -9.64 -7.71 -11.25
N ILE A 50 -10.70 -6.89 -11.18
CA ILE A 50 -10.64 -5.55 -10.56
C ILE A 50 -10.17 -5.62 -9.10
N GLY A 51 -10.64 -6.61 -8.33
CA GLY A 51 -10.21 -6.83 -6.95
C GLY A 51 -8.73 -7.18 -6.84
N THR A 52 -8.23 -8.07 -7.70
CA THR A 52 -6.79 -8.45 -7.73
C THR A 52 -5.88 -7.30 -8.17
N LEU A 53 -6.28 -6.52 -9.19
CA LEU A 53 -5.52 -5.38 -9.68
C LEU A 53 -5.43 -4.27 -8.63
N LEU A 54 -6.53 -3.99 -7.93
CA LEU A 54 -6.55 -3.04 -6.82
C LEU A 54 -5.69 -3.53 -5.64
N ALA A 55 -5.79 -4.81 -5.26
CA ALA A 55 -4.97 -5.39 -4.20
C ALA A 55 -3.46 -5.33 -4.53
N TYR A 56 -3.06 -5.67 -5.76
CA TYR A 56 -1.67 -5.54 -6.20
C TYR A 56 -1.20 -4.09 -6.28
N THR A 57 -2.06 -3.15 -6.64
CA THR A 57 -1.74 -1.71 -6.61
C THR A 57 -1.47 -1.23 -5.19
N ILE A 58 -2.31 -1.60 -4.21
CA ILE A 58 -2.12 -1.28 -2.80
C ILE A 58 -0.84 -1.93 -2.26
N VAL A 59 -0.61 -3.22 -2.53
CA VAL A 59 0.60 -3.93 -2.07
C VAL A 59 1.86 -3.31 -2.67
N ALA A 60 1.86 -2.95 -3.96
CA ALA A 60 2.98 -2.26 -4.59
C ALA A 60 3.26 -0.88 -3.96
N ALA A 61 2.21 -0.11 -3.66
CA ALA A 61 2.34 1.16 -2.93
C ALA A 61 2.89 0.94 -1.51
N CYS A 62 2.37 -0.04 -0.75
CA CYS A 62 2.89 -0.39 0.58
C CYS A 62 4.37 -0.80 0.55
N VAL A 63 4.81 -1.56 -0.45
CA VAL A 63 6.23 -1.95 -0.60
C VAL A 63 7.13 -0.74 -0.88
N LEU A 64 6.64 0.27 -1.61
CA LEU A 64 7.36 1.54 -1.77
C LEU A 64 7.40 2.30 -0.44
N LEU A 65 6.25 2.57 0.18
CA LEU A 65 6.17 3.31 1.45
C LEU A 65 7.04 2.70 2.55
N LEU A 66 6.97 1.37 2.75
CA LEU A 66 7.75 0.66 3.77
C LEU A 66 9.26 0.61 3.50
N ARG A 67 9.74 0.98 2.30
CA ARG A 67 11.18 1.03 2.00
C ARG A 67 11.85 2.33 2.48
N TYR A 68 11.11 3.43 2.44
CA TYR A 68 11.57 4.77 2.80
C TYR A 68 10.96 5.27 4.12
N ALA A 69 10.14 4.45 4.78
CA ALA A 69 9.71 4.66 6.15
C ALA A 69 10.91 4.72 7.11
N ASP A 70 10.80 5.61 8.09
CA ASP A 70 11.75 5.78 9.20
C ASP A 70 11.85 4.49 10.02
N ASP A 71 13.00 4.27 10.66
CA ASP A 71 13.25 3.04 11.41
C ASP A 71 12.40 2.98 12.71
N GLU A 72 12.01 4.15 13.27
CA GLU A 72 11.00 4.27 14.35
C GLU A 72 9.61 3.79 13.89
N ASP A 73 9.11 4.33 12.77
CA ASP A 73 7.80 3.99 12.21
C ASP A 73 7.73 2.52 11.81
N ARG A 74 8.82 1.97 11.27
CA ARG A 74 8.96 0.52 11.02
C ARG A 74 8.89 -0.31 12.29
N GLU A 75 9.51 0.14 13.38
CA GLU A 75 9.46 -0.59 14.65
C GLU A 75 8.06 -0.55 15.27
N TYR A 76 7.38 0.60 15.21
CA TYR A 76 5.98 0.70 15.59
C TYR A 76 5.07 -0.19 14.72
N ALA A 77 5.23 -0.16 13.40
CA ALA A 77 4.46 -1.01 12.48
C ALA A 77 4.73 -2.50 12.70
N PHE A 78 5.97 -2.89 12.99
CA PHE A 78 6.32 -4.27 13.33
C PHE A 78 5.70 -4.70 14.66
N ARG A 79 5.83 -3.89 15.72
CA ARG A 79 5.20 -4.12 17.04
C ARG A 79 3.67 -4.20 16.95
N THR A 80 3.05 -3.48 16.01
CA THR A 80 1.60 -3.54 15.74
C THR A 80 1.21 -4.76 14.90
N SER A 81 2.10 -5.24 14.03
CA SER A 81 1.88 -6.44 13.20
C SER A 81 2.14 -7.75 13.96
N SER A 82 2.99 -7.73 14.99
CA SER A 82 3.10 -8.80 15.97
C SER A 82 1.95 -8.68 16.98
N ASN A 83 1.10 -9.71 17.06
CA ASN A 83 0.08 -9.81 18.10
C ASN A 83 0.74 -9.65 19.49
N PRO A 84 0.20 -8.88 20.46
CA PRO A 84 0.89 -8.56 21.72
C PRO A 84 1.21 -9.75 22.65
N GLY A 85 0.84 -10.99 22.25
CA GLY A 85 1.11 -12.22 22.99
C GLY A 85 2.49 -12.87 22.80
N ASP A 86 3.32 -12.41 21.84
CA ASP A 86 4.67 -12.96 21.61
C ASP A 86 5.77 -12.26 22.45
N GLN A 87 5.41 -11.48 23.48
CA GLN A 87 6.37 -10.84 24.39
C GLN A 87 6.95 -11.77 25.47
N ILE A 88 7.56 -12.90 25.07
CA ILE A 88 8.49 -13.64 25.94
C ILE A 88 9.71 -14.05 25.10
N TYR A 89 10.91 -13.75 25.62
CA TYR A 89 12.23 -13.90 24.99
C TYR A 89 12.46 -12.88 23.84
N THR A 90 13.21 -11.80 24.06
CA THR A 90 14.68 -11.88 24.22
C THR A 90 15.21 -10.79 25.15
N GLU A 91 16.27 -11.10 25.90
CA GLU A 91 16.89 -10.24 26.92
C GLU A 91 17.60 -8.99 26.37
N ASN A 92 17.71 -7.95 27.22
CA ASN A 92 18.75 -6.93 27.12
C ASN A 92 20.13 -7.54 27.40
N PRO A 93 21.19 -6.99 26.79
CA PRO A 93 22.27 -6.48 27.64
C PRO A 93 22.79 -5.09 27.19
N GLN A 94 23.06 -4.23 28.18
CA GLN A 94 23.69 -2.92 27.97
C GLN A 94 25.19 -3.07 27.66
N ILE A 95 25.58 -2.87 26.39
CA ILE A 95 26.95 -2.64 25.88
C ILE A 95 26.78 -1.73 24.64
N ASN A 96 27.28 -0.50 24.54
CA ASN A 96 28.12 0.33 25.43
C ASN A 96 27.61 1.79 25.47
N ALA A 97 28.12 2.58 26.41
CA ALA A 97 28.31 4.03 26.27
C ALA A 97 29.81 4.34 26.16
N LEU A 98 30.16 5.54 25.67
CA LEU A 98 31.52 6.11 25.59
C LEU A 98 32.42 5.58 24.44
N ASP A 99 32.43 6.30 23.30
CA ASP A 99 33.62 7.05 22.86
C ASP A 99 33.27 8.12 21.79
N SER A 100 34.14 9.13 21.63
CA SER A 100 34.16 10.16 20.59
C SER A 100 32.95 11.10 20.46
N THR A 101 32.94 12.10 21.33
CA THR A 101 32.83 13.52 20.94
C THR A 101 33.29 13.80 19.50
N ASP A 102 32.44 14.38 18.64
CA ASP A 102 32.56 15.77 18.13
C ASP A 102 31.38 16.13 17.19
N SER A 103 31.30 17.39 16.76
CA SER A 103 30.37 17.94 15.74
C SER A 103 28.94 18.26 16.21
N THR A 104 28.85 19.37 16.94
CA THR A 104 27.82 20.42 16.81
C THR A 104 26.36 20.00 16.64
N THR A 105 25.63 20.05 17.76
CA THR A 105 24.18 20.29 17.78
C THR A 105 23.86 21.67 17.20
N GLU A 106 23.73 21.78 15.88
CA GLU A 106 23.03 22.92 15.28
C GLU A 106 21.53 22.71 15.44
N LEU A 107 20.91 23.63 16.19
CA LEU A 107 19.47 23.69 16.41
C LEU A 107 18.80 24.06 15.08
N VAL A 108 18.20 23.08 14.41
CA VAL A 108 17.31 23.35 13.28
C VAL A 108 16.00 23.91 13.86
N ASP A 109 15.76 25.20 13.62
CA ASP A 109 14.56 25.90 14.07
C ASP A 109 13.28 25.19 13.58
N PRO A 110 12.27 24.98 14.45
CA PRO A 110 11.03 24.30 14.08
C PRO A 110 10.07 25.16 13.24
N ASP A 111 10.46 26.38 12.85
CA ASP A 111 9.59 27.38 12.23
C ASP A 111 10.17 28.00 10.93
N GLU A 112 11.13 27.33 10.27
CA GLU A 112 11.56 27.76 8.94
C GLU A 112 10.48 27.40 7.90
N THR A 113 9.71 28.42 7.49
CA THR A 113 8.70 28.31 6.43
C THR A 113 9.28 27.59 5.21
N VAL A 114 8.61 26.52 4.77
CA VAL A 114 9.15 25.53 3.81
C VAL A 114 9.67 26.20 2.53
N THR A 115 10.97 26.53 2.52
CA THR A 115 11.54 27.37 1.47
C THR A 115 11.63 26.55 0.19
N PHE A 116 11.02 27.05 -0.89
CA PHE A 116 10.91 26.36 -2.17
C PHE A 116 12.26 25.88 -2.72
N CYS A 117 13.33 26.64 -2.46
CA CYS A 117 14.72 26.27 -2.80
C CYS A 117 15.26 25.09 -1.96
N GLY A 118 14.86 24.99 -0.69
CA GLY A 118 15.17 23.85 0.19
C GLY A 118 14.46 22.57 -0.28
N LEU A 119 13.16 22.66 -0.61
CA LEU A 119 12.38 21.56 -1.19
C LEU A 119 13.04 21.00 -2.46
N ILE A 120 13.46 21.85 -3.40
CA ILE A 120 14.14 21.39 -4.62
C ILE A 120 15.47 20.69 -4.29
N LYS A 121 16.29 21.23 -3.38
CA LYS A 121 17.55 20.58 -2.95
C LYS A 121 17.31 19.23 -2.27
N GLN A 122 16.19 19.08 -1.56
CA GLN A 122 15.81 17.86 -0.85
C GLN A 122 15.20 16.80 -1.80
N ILE A 123 14.37 17.20 -2.77
CA ILE A 123 13.83 16.34 -3.86
C ILE A 123 14.97 15.62 -4.59
N PHE A 124 16.07 16.33 -4.86
CA PHE A 124 17.27 15.78 -5.49
C PHE A 124 18.32 15.23 -4.51
N ASN A 125 18.00 15.11 -3.21
CA ASN A 125 18.88 14.65 -2.13
C ASN A 125 20.32 15.20 -2.24
N PHE A 126 20.45 16.49 -2.57
CA PHE A 126 21.74 17.09 -2.93
C PHE A 126 22.72 17.13 -1.74
N GLN A 127 22.18 17.00 -0.53
CA GLN A 127 22.92 16.91 0.74
C GLN A 127 23.35 15.48 1.11
N ARG A 128 23.00 14.45 0.32
CA ARG A 128 23.35 13.02 0.55
C ARG A 128 23.06 12.53 1.97
N LEU A 129 21.86 12.81 2.48
CA LEU A 129 21.45 12.31 3.79
C LEU A 129 21.48 10.76 3.78
N GLN A 130 22.09 10.16 4.80
CA GLN A 130 22.36 8.71 4.89
C GLN A 130 21.27 7.92 5.62
N TYR A 131 20.27 8.60 6.16
CA TYR A 131 19.19 8.08 6.99
C TYR A 131 17.85 8.66 6.51
N PRO A 132 16.75 7.89 6.59
CA PRO A 132 15.42 8.45 6.41
C PRO A 132 15.12 9.47 7.51
N THR A 133 14.32 10.47 7.18
CA THR A 133 13.75 11.42 8.14
C THR A 133 12.24 11.51 7.87
N LYS A 134 11.45 11.93 8.87
CA LYS A 134 9.99 12.08 8.72
C LYS A 134 9.60 12.94 7.51
N THR A 135 10.37 14.00 7.22
CA THR A 135 10.19 14.83 6.01
C THR A 135 10.51 14.06 4.72
N SER A 136 11.57 13.25 4.69
CA SER A 136 11.89 12.39 3.54
C SER A 136 10.79 11.35 3.28
N GLN A 137 10.30 10.69 4.33
CA GLN A 137 9.20 9.71 4.24
C GLN A 137 7.90 10.35 3.73
N MET A 138 7.57 11.55 4.22
CA MET A 138 6.43 12.31 3.72
C MET A 138 6.58 12.65 2.24
N LEU A 139 7.79 13.03 1.80
CA LEU A 139 8.09 13.34 0.40
C LEU A 139 7.92 12.10 -0.50
N VAL A 140 8.44 10.93 -0.07
CA VAL A 140 8.21 9.65 -0.78
C VAL A 140 6.72 9.33 -0.89
N THR A 141 5.96 9.57 0.20
CA THR A 141 4.52 9.31 0.25
C THR A 141 3.76 10.19 -0.74
N ILE A 142 4.14 11.47 -0.83
CA ILE A 142 3.61 12.41 -1.81
C ILE A 142 3.99 11.97 -3.24
N ASP A 143 5.24 11.59 -3.49
CA ASP A 143 5.70 11.12 -4.80
C ASP A 143 4.96 9.85 -5.26
N VAL A 144 4.72 8.88 -4.38
CA VAL A 144 3.94 7.67 -4.68
C VAL A 144 2.48 8.01 -5.02
N CYS A 145 1.87 8.96 -4.29
CA CYS A 145 0.53 9.45 -4.59
C CYS A 145 0.46 10.20 -5.93
N ILE A 146 1.44 11.06 -6.22
CA ILE A 146 1.56 11.76 -7.51
C ILE A 146 1.75 10.75 -8.64
N PHE A 147 2.63 9.75 -8.48
CA PHE A 147 2.86 8.69 -9.47
C PHE A 147 1.58 7.88 -9.76
N ALA A 148 0.79 7.56 -8.72
CA ALA A 148 -0.49 6.87 -8.89
C ALA A 148 -1.53 7.75 -9.63
N LEU A 149 -1.61 9.04 -9.29
CA LEU A 149 -2.48 10.01 -9.98
C LEU A 149 -2.09 10.18 -11.45
N LEU A 150 -0.79 10.33 -11.73
CA LEU A 150 -0.26 10.45 -13.08
C LEU A 150 -0.44 9.15 -13.88
N SER A 151 -0.33 7.98 -13.25
CA SER A 151 -0.66 6.69 -13.89
C SER A 151 -2.13 6.64 -14.34
N LEU A 152 -3.04 7.16 -13.50
CA LEU A 152 -4.46 7.27 -13.83
C LEU A 152 -4.70 8.26 -14.98
N ILE A 153 -4.09 9.46 -14.93
CA ILE A 153 -4.19 10.47 -15.99
C ILE A 153 -3.62 9.93 -17.30
N LEU A 154 -2.44 9.30 -17.28
CA LEU A 154 -1.81 8.68 -18.44
C LEU A 154 -2.72 7.60 -19.05
N GLY A 155 -3.28 6.72 -18.22
CA GLY A 155 -4.20 5.67 -18.67
C GLY A 155 -5.48 6.24 -19.28
N LEU A 156 -6.07 7.28 -18.69
CA LEU A 156 -7.23 7.98 -19.24
C LEU A 156 -6.90 8.69 -20.55
N CYS A 157 -5.75 9.37 -20.63
CA CYS A 157 -5.27 9.98 -21.87
C CYS A 157 -5.09 8.93 -22.97
N VAL A 158 -4.42 7.80 -22.69
CA VAL A 158 -4.26 6.70 -23.66
C VAL A 158 -5.62 6.13 -24.09
N MET A 159 -6.58 5.97 -23.16
CA MET A 159 -7.91 5.46 -23.48
C MET A 159 -8.70 6.41 -24.40
N TYR A 160 -8.72 7.72 -24.11
CA TYR A 160 -9.51 8.70 -24.89
C TYR A 160 -8.81 9.18 -26.17
N LEU A 161 -7.48 9.25 -26.20
CA LEU A 161 -6.71 9.69 -27.38
C LEU A 161 -6.27 8.51 -28.27
N ILE A 162 -6.70 7.27 -28.01
CA ILE A 162 -6.25 6.09 -28.76
C ILE A 162 -6.42 6.24 -30.27
N ASP A 163 -7.51 6.87 -30.71
CA ASP A 163 -7.78 7.11 -32.13
C ASP A 163 -6.99 8.31 -32.67
N GLU A 164 -6.79 9.36 -31.88
CA GLU A 164 -5.93 10.50 -32.24
C GLU A 164 -4.46 10.08 -32.41
N ILE A 165 -4.00 9.14 -31.57
CA ILE A 165 -2.66 8.52 -31.65
C ILE A 165 -2.53 7.64 -32.90
N LYS A 166 -3.54 6.84 -33.25
CA LYS A 166 -3.56 6.05 -34.51
C LYS A 166 -3.47 6.95 -35.76
N HIS A 167 -4.10 8.12 -35.72
CA HIS A 167 -4.00 9.13 -36.79
C HIS A 167 -2.73 10.01 -36.72
N ALA A 168 -1.76 9.64 -35.87
CA ALA A 168 -0.50 10.35 -35.66
C ALA A 168 -0.64 11.85 -35.35
N ARG A 169 -1.73 12.26 -34.67
CA ARG A 169 -1.97 13.67 -34.33
C ARG A 169 -0.93 14.12 -33.30
N ILE A 170 -0.06 15.06 -33.70
CA ILE A 170 1.12 15.49 -32.93
C ILE A 170 0.76 15.94 -31.51
N TRP A 171 -0.34 16.69 -31.34
CA TRP A 171 -0.78 17.20 -30.04
C TRP A 171 -1.04 16.08 -29.01
N ALA A 172 -1.63 14.96 -29.44
CA ALA A 172 -1.93 13.81 -28.60
C ALA A 172 -0.65 13.07 -28.18
N ILE A 173 0.28 12.89 -29.12
CA ILE A 173 1.60 12.27 -28.87
C ILE A 173 2.42 13.12 -27.90
N VAL A 174 2.45 14.44 -28.09
CA VAL A 174 3.15 15.39 -27.21
C VAL A 174 2.55 15.37 -25.81
N LEU A 175 1.22 15.38 -25.65
CA LEU A 175 0.57 15.32 -24.35
C LEU A 175 0.94 14.05 -23.57
N VAL A 176 0.83 12.87 -24.20
CA VAL A 176 1.20 11.58 -23.59
C VAL A 176 2.70 11.55 -23.25
N SER A 177 3.55 12.10 -24.11
CA SER A 177 5.01 12.17 -23.88
C SER A 177 5.37 13.08 -22.71
N ILE A 178 4.68 14.21 -22.53
CA ILE A 178 4.88 15.12 -21.38
C ILE A 178 4.50 14.44 -20.06
N ILE A 179 3.36 13.73 -20.03
CA ILE A 179 2.92 12.98 -18.84
C ILE A 179 3.92 11.85 -18.53
N GLY A 180 4.37 11.11 -19.56
CA GLY A 180 5.40 10.08 -19.42
C GLY A 180 6.74 10.61 -18.92
N LEU A 181 7.17 11.79 -19.38
CA LEU A 181 8.38 12.46 -18.89
C LEU A 181 8.25 12.85 -17.41
N PHE A 182 7.11 13.41 -17.01
CA PHE A 182 6.87 13.80 -15.61
C PHE A 182 6.79 12.57 -14.69
N MET A 183 6.20 11.46 -15.15
CA MET A 183 6.26 10.15 -14.47
C MET A 183 7.70 9.66 -14.25
N ILE A 184 8.58 9.82 -15.25
CA ILE A 184 10.00 9.47 -15.12
C ILE A 184 10.69 10.38 -14.10
N LEU A 185 10.39 11.68 -14.06
CA LEU A 185 10.95 12.61 -13.07
C LEU A 185 10.53 12.24 -11.64
N VAL A 186 9.27 11.87 -11.41
CA VAL A 186 8.80 11.38 -10.10
C VAL A 186 9.50 10.07 -9.72
N LEU A 187 9.64 9.13 -10.65
CA LEU A 187 10.39 7.89 -10.39
C LEU A 187 11.86 8.16 -10.06
N MET A 188 12.49 9.15 -10.72
CA MET A 188 13.85 9.59 -10.42
C MET A 188 13.96 10.21 -9.01
N SER A 189 12.98 11.03 -8.58
CA SER A 189 12.89 11.54 -7.20
C SER A 189 12.88 10.38 -6.19
N ILE A 190 12.01 9.38 -6.39
CA ILE A 190 11.93 8.18 -5.55
C ILE A 190 13.26 7.41 -5.52
N THR A 191 13.96 7.27 -6.65
CA THR A 191 15.28 6.60 -6.67
C THR A 191 16.38 7.39 -5.96
N THR A 192 16.23 8.71 -5.82
CA THR A 192 17.24 9.62 -5.26
C THR A 192 17.15 9.74 -3.72
N GLN A 193 15.99 9.39 -3.16
CA GLN A 193 15.73 9.39 -1.72
C GLN A 193 16.53 8.29 -0.97
N PRO A 194 16.95 8.53 0.29
CA PRO A 194 17.70 7.55 1.07
C PRO A 194 16.81 6.36 1.47
N ASN A 195 17.36 5.16 1.38
CA ASN A 195 16.68 3.92 1.75
C ASN A 195 17.05 3.51 3.18
N SER A 196 16.11 2.97 3.96
CA SER A 196 16.45 2.34 5.26
C SER A 196 17.44 1.18 5.04
N LYS A 197 18.48 1.12 5.87
CA LYS A 197 19.52 0.08 5.83
C LYS A 197 19.09 -1.22 6.53
N LYS A 198 17.93 -1.21 7.21
CA LYS A 198 17.40 -2.35 7.97
C LYS A 198 16.88 -3.42 7.01
N GLU A 199 17.46 -4.61 7.09
CA GLU A 199 17.20 -5.71 6.15
C GLU A 199 15.73 -6.13 6.16
N VAL A 200 15.06 -5.99 5.03
CA VAL A 200 13.72 -6.56 4.83
C VAL A 200 13.84 -8.08 4.59
N ARG A 201 13.02 -8.85 5.31
CA ARG A 201 13.00 -10.33 5.23
C ARG A 201 12.69 -10.86 3.82
N PHE A 202 12.04 -10.05 2.99
CA PHE A 202 11.77 -10.31 1.59
C PHE A 202 12.35 -9.18 0.73
N LYS A 203 13.42 -9.47 -0.03
CA LYS A 203 14.08 -8.53 -0.94
C LYS A 203 13.55 -8.73 -2.36
N VAL A 204 12.83 -7.74 -2.89
CA VAL A 204 12.42 -7.71 -4.31
C VAL A 204 13.58 -7.10 -5.13
N PRO A 205 14.04 -7.74 -6.22
CA PRO A 205 15.01 -7.12 -7.12
C PRO A 205 14.40 -5.93 -7.87
N LEU A 206 15.19 -4.90 -8.18
CA LEU A 206 14.78 -3.71 -8.96
C LEU A 206 13.68 -2.83 -8.33
N VAL A 207 13.60 -2.72 -7.00
CA VAL A 207 12.83 -1.64 -6.34
C VAL A 207 13.59 -0.31 -6.49
N PRO A 208 12.94 0.82 -6.86
CA PRO A 208 11.50 1.09 -6.91
C PRO A 208 10.80 0.79 -8.26
N LEU A 209 11.54 0.43 -9.32
CA LEU A 209 10.99 0.30 -10.67
C LEU A 209 9.93 -0.82 -10.79
N VAL A 210 10.12 -1.97 -10.14
CA VAL A 210 9.17 -3.10 -10.21
C VAL A 210 7.80 -2.75 -9.59
N PRO A 211 7.70 -2.24 -8.34
CA PRO A 211 6.42 -1.75 -7.80
C PRO A 211 5.80 -0.61 -8.61
N ALA A 212 6.61 0.35 -9.10
CA ALA A 212 6.12 1.45 -9.92
C ALA A 212 5.49 0.98 -11.24
N LEU A 213 6.15 0.04 -11.94
CA LEU A 213 5.61 -0.58 -13.15
C LEU A 213 4.31 -1.35 -12.86
N SER A 214 4.24 -2.05 -11.71
CA SER A 214 3.01 -2.74 -11.29
C SER A 214 1.84 -1.77 -11.10
N ILE A 215 2.06 -0.61 -10.45
CA ILE A 215 1.02 0.42 -10.24
C ILE A 215 0.51 0.93 -11.60
N LEU A 216 1.42 1.27 -12.52
CA LEU A 216 1.07 1.75 -13.87
C LEU A 216 0.24 0.72 -14.65
N VAL A 217 0.74 -0.52 -14.75
CA VAL A 217 0.07 -1.59 -15.51
C VAL A 217 -1.29 -1.94 -14.89
N ASN A 218 -1.36 -2.04 -13.56
CA ASN A 218 -2.63 -2.34 -12.90
C ASN A 218 -3.66 -1.24 -13.15
N ILE A 219 -3.30 0.04 -12.99
CA ILE A 219 -4.22 1.17 -13.24
C ILE A 219 -4.69 1.18 -14.70
N TYR A 220 -3.79 0.95 -15.67
CA TYR A 220 -4.17 0.85 -17.08
C TYR A 220 -5.17 -0.29 -17.33
N LEU A 221 -4.93 -1.48 -16.77
CA LEU A 221 -5.86 -2.61 -16.87
C LEU A 221 -7.21 -2.33 -16.20
N MET A 222 -7.21 -1.66 -15.04
CA MET A 222 -8.46 -1.28 -14.34
C MET A 222 -9.31 -0.29 -15.16
N LEU A 223 -8.69 0.58 -15.96
CA LEU A 223 -9.39 1.50 -16.87
C LEU A 223 -9.97 0.80 -18.11
N MET A 224 -9.40 -0.34 -18.53
CA MET A 224 -9.89 -1.14 -19.65
C MET A 224 -11.15 -1.98 -19.29
N LEU A 225 -11.54 -2.04 -18.01
CA LEU A 225 -12.72 -2.78 -17.55
C LEU A 225 -14.02 -1.97 -17.73
N ASP A 226 -15.09 -2.67 -18.13
CA ASP A 226 -16.43 -2.11 -18.30
C ASP A 226 -16.91 -1.35 -17.04
N VAL A 227 -17.58 -0.21 -17.23
CA VAL A 227 -18.19 0.61 -16.16
C VAL A 227 -19.16 -0.21 -15.29
N ASN A 228 -19.84 -1.20 -15.87
CA ASN A 228 -20.69 -2.15 -15.14
C ASN A 228 -19.91 -2.94 -14.07
N THR A 229 -18.63 -3.24 -14.32
CA THR A 229 -17.75 -3.91 -13.36
C THR A 229 -17.42 -2.99 -12.19
N TRP A 230 -17.13 -1.71 -12.47
CA TRP A 230 -16.88 -0.69 -11.45
C TRP A 230 -18.08 -0.45 -10.54
N ILE A 231 -19.30 -0.38 -11.09
CA ILE A 231 -20.54 -0.24 -10.29
C ILE A 231 -20.70 -1.44 -9.35
N ARG A 232 -20.55 -2.67 -9.86
CA ARG A 232 -20.66 -3.90 -9.05
C ARG A 232 -19.58 -3.95 -7.98
N PHE A 233 -18.33 -3.65 -8.33
CA PHE A 233 -17.23 -3.58 -7.38
C PHE A 233 -17.52 -2.57 -6.27
N GLY A 234 -18.01 -1.36 -6.61
CA GLY A 234 -18.43 -0.35 -5.64
C GLY A 234 -19.51 -0.82 -4.68
N VAL A 235 -20.53 -1.54 -5.17
CA VAL A 235 -21.58 -2.16 -4.33
C VAL A 235 -20.98 -3.21 -3.38
N TRP A 236 -20.13 -4.11 -3.87
CA TRP A 236 -19.49 -5.13 -3.03
C TRP A 236 -18.52 -4.52 -2.01
N MET A 237 -17.78 -3.47 -2.36
CA MET A 237 -16.96 -2.71 -1.42
C MET A 237 -17.81 -2.02 -0.35
N ALA A 238 -18.96 -1.43 -0.71
CA ALA A 238 -19.88 -0.85 0.26
C ALA A 238 -20.43 -1.89 1.24
N VAL A 239 -20.80 -3.09 0.76
CA VAL A 239 -21.19 -4.22 1.63
C VAL A 239 -20.05 -4.67 2.53
N GLY A 240 -18.82 -4.77 2.01
CA GLY A 240 -17.63 -5.12 2.78
C GLY A 240 -17.32 -4.10 3.88
N PHE A 241 -17.33 -2.81 3.55
CA PHE A 241 -17.16 -1.72 4.53
C PHE A 241 -18.31 -1.65 5.54
N ALA A 242 -19.56 -1.94 5.15
CA ALA A 242 -20.67 -2.00 6.08
C ALA A 242 -20.50 -3.16 7.08
N MET A 243 -20.10 -4.36 6.64
CA MET A 243 -19.80 -5.47 7.55
C MET A 243 -18.60 -5.17 8.46
N TYR A 244 -17.53 -4.58 7.91
CA TYR A 244 -16.38 -4.15 8.71
C TYR A 244 -16.74 -3.07 9.74
N GLY A 245 -17.56 -2.09 9.36
CA GLY A 245 -18.00 -1.00 10.23
C GLY A 245 -18.95 -1.44 11.35
N LEU A 246 -19.95 -2.27 11.02
CA LEU A 246 -21.00 -2.68 11.96
C LEU A 246 -20.56 -3.84 12.86
N TYR A 247 -19.73 -4.77 12.35
CA TYR A 247 -19.28 -5.94 13.11
C TYR A 247 -17.78 -5.86 13.45
N GLY A 248 -16.91 -5.69 12.46
CA GLY A 248 -15.45 -5.80 12.62
C GLY A 248 -14.87 -4.79 13.61
N LEU A 249 -15.14 -3.49 13.42
CA LEU A 249 -14.62 -2.40 14.25
C LEU A 249 -15.03 -2.53 15.74
N PRO A 250 -16.33 -2.66 16.09
CA PRO A 250 -16.73 -2.81 17.48
C PRO A 250 -16.25 -4.12 18.13
N ASN A 251 -16.05 -5.18 17.35
CA ASN A 251 -15.64 -6.49 17.86
C ASN A 251 -14.11 -6.59 18.05
N SER A 252 -13.32 -5.98 17.17
CA SER A 252 -11.86 -5.83 17.29
C SER A 252 -11.48 -5.03 18.55
N ILE A 253 -12.11 -3.87 18.78
CA ILE A 253 -11.87 -3.03 19.97
C ILE A 253 -12.22 -3.78 21.28
N LYS A 254 -13.30 -4.59 21.27
CA LYS A 254 -13.67 -5.40 22.44
C LYS A 254 -12.61 -6.45 22.78
N ASP A 255 -11.96 -7.02 21.78
CA ASP A 255 -10.95 -8.07 21.96
C ASP A 255 -9.66 -7.49 22.54
N PHE A 256 -9.18 -6.38 21.99
CA PHE A 256 -8.04 -5.63 22.54
C PHE A 256 -8.26 -5.26 24.01
N ARG A 257 -9.43 -4.69 24.34
CA ARG A 257 -9.80 -4.32 25.73
C ARG A 257 -10.09 -5.53 26.62
N ASN A 258 -10.21 -6.75 26.09
CA ASN A 258 -10.25 -7.97 26.90
C ASN A 258 -8.84 -8.45 27.20
N TYR A 259 -7.90 -8.34 26.25
CA TYR A 259 -6.48 -8.64 26.45
C TYR A 259 -5.87 -7.76 27.55
N GLU A 260 -6.08 -6.45 27.50
CA GLU A 260 -5.63 -5.49 28.54
C GLU A 260 -6.19 -5.76 29.95
N ARG A 261 -7.25 -6.57 30.09
CA ARG A 261 -7.86 -6.93 31.38
C ARG A 261 -7.45 -8.30 31.90
N LEU A 262 -6.59 -9.01 31.17
CA LEU A 262 -6.03 -10.32 31.53
C LEU A 262 -4.53 -10.26 31.81
N GLN A 263 -3.92 -9.08 31.65
CA GLN A 263 -2.58 -8.72 32.12
C GLN A 263 -2.68 -7.91 33.43
#